data_AF-A0A661N3P5-F1
#
_entry.id   AF-A0A661N3P5-F1
#
_cell.length_a   1.000
_cell.length_b   1.000
_cell.length_c   1.000
_cell.angle_alpha   90.00
_cell.angle_beta   90.00
_cell.angle_gamma   90.00
#
_symmetry.space_group_name_H-M   'P 1'
#
loop_
_entity.id
_entity.type
_entity.pdbx_description
1 polymer ?
#
loop_
_entity_poly.entity_id
_entity_poly.type
_entity_poly.pdbx_seq_one_letter_code
_entity_poly.pdbx_strand_id
1 'polypeptide(L)'
;MEFEKIELNPQSAVIQRRVEAVVNSLVRGYDGVMGRLHLGGRKGDYDDIHYEFNGGAKDQLRKKHYDKSMRLLWKAEEQAPWLDFRDCTAEELTLLSMAEKSMDREELRELKRVRSEEFRDTIMSEYTERERQAIVNVLSLIGHGEAYAWLVSTELLNEVKSTGARGALTMQVLEEAKHFIVLRELLQAFECEIPRMSIWEYLLLERGFKSKGVEKFFAMNVVVEGFALGLFGMMSTLPGLEILRLFHRDESRHTALPTNYLKEFPLTAWQKRNPFARAHRLSLILPLIPAVALGEEDLAELGIDAFDFAGATARKVLHLSDRVGFSFPISTSALSSVLNAAFNAVASYTRAEHTKKDYLQAETTRGEAELEVEAEVFGLKRQRKSTQGNAQATAPV
;
A
#
# COMPACT_ATOMS: atom_id res chain seq x y z
N MET A 1 45.09 -8.08 10.69
CA MET A 1 44.94 -9.32 9.91
C MET A 1 45.96 -9.25 8.78
N GLU A 2 47.00 -10.07 8.81
CA GLU A 2 47.94 -10.19 7.69
C GLU A 2 47.46 -11.29 6.77
N PHE A 3 47.36 -10.98 5.48
CA PHE A 3 46.99 -11.97 4.48
C PHE A 3 48.25 -12.66 3.98
N GLU A 4 48.31 -13.98 4.08
CA GLU A 4 49.31 -14.80 3.39
C GLU A 4 48.99 -14.79 1.89
N LYS A 5 49.76 -14.02 1.12
CA LYS A 5 49.55 -13.89 -0.33
C LYS A 5 50.15 -15.08 -1.06
N ILE A 6 49.36 -15.68 -1.94
CA ILE A 6 49.85 -16.69 -2.88
C ILE A 6 50.70 -15.98 -3.96
N GLU A 7 51.93 -16.46 -4.17
CA GLU A 7 52.78 -15.97 -5.25
C GLU A 7 52.28 -16.47 -6.61
N LEU A 8 51.98 -15.54 -7.51
CA LEU A 8 51.49 -15.84 -8.86
C LEU A 8 52.54 -15.47 -9.90
N ASN A 9 52.58 -16.21 -11.01
CA ASN A 9 53.40 -15.85 -12.16
C ASN A 9 52.98 -14.46 -12.70
N PRO A 10 53.87 -13.45 -12.74
CA PRO A 10 53.54 -12.08 -13.12
C PRO A 10 53.03 -11.96 -14.57
N GLN A 11 53.46 -12.85 -15.47
CA GLN A 11 53.00 -12.85 -16.87
C GLN A 11 51.59 -13.42 -17.02
N SER A 12 51.21 -14.39 -16.18
CA SER A 12 49.89 -15.04 -16.24
C SER A 12 48.77 -14.02 -16.05
N ALA A 13 48.90 -13.12 -15.07
CA ALA A 13 47.90 -12.08 -14.81
C ALA A 13 47.78 -11.05 -15.95
N VAL A 14 48.85 -10.80 -16.70
CA VAL A 14 48.81 -9.89 -17.86
C VAL A 14 48.11 -10.55 -19.03
N ILE A 15 48.43 -11.83 -19.31
CA ILE A 15 47.80 -12.60 -20.38
C ILE A 15 46.29 -12.75 -20.12
N GLN A 16 45.91 -13.15 -18.90
CA GLN A 16 44.50 -13.32 -18.53
C GLN A 16 43.70 -12.02 -18.69
N ARG A 17 44.26 -10.87 -18.24
CA ARG A 17 43.60 -9.56 -18.42
C ARG A 17 43.45 -9.16 -19.88
N ARG A 18 44.42 -9.48 -20.75
CA ARG A 18 44.29 -9.23 -22.20
C ARG A 18 43.23 -10.10 -22.84
N VAL A 19 43.21 -11.39 -22.51
CA VAL A 19 42.19 -12.33 -23.02
C VAL A 19 40.81 -11.90 -22.55
N GLU A 20 40.65 -11.57 -21.27
CA GLU A 20 39.41 -11.05 -20.70
C GLU A 20 38.94 -9.80 -21.44
N ALA A 21 39.81 -8.79 -21.62
CA ALA A 21 39.43 -7.55 -22.29
C ALA A 21 38.93 -7.78 -23.73
N VAL A 22 39.60 -8.67 -24.48
CA VAL A 22 39.20 -9.03 -25.85
C VAL A 22 37.87 -9.77 -25.86
N VAL A 23 37.72 -10.83 -25.05
CA VAL A 23 36.50 -11.63 -25.00
C VAL A 23 35.32 -10.79 -24.52
N ASN A 24 35.53 -9.95 -23.50
CA ASN A 24 34.53 -9.04 -22.95
C ASN A 24 34.04 -8.06 -24.02
N SER A 25 34.96 -7.43 -24.77
CA SER A 25 34.60 -6.53 -25.87
C SER A 25 33.79 -7.25 -26.97
N LEU A 26 34.17 -8.47 -27.34
CA LEU A 26 33.46 -9.26 -28.35
C LEU A 26 32.05 -9.64 -27.91
N VAL A 27 31.90 -10.18 -26.70
CA VAL A 27 30.60 -10.61 -26.15
C VAL A 27 29.66 -9.42 -25.98
N ARG A 28 30.12 -8.32 -25.38
CA ARG A 28 29.30 -7.11 -25.22
C ARG A 28 28.98 -6.43 -26.55
N GLY A 29 29.91 -6.47 -27.50
CA GLY A 29 29.69 -6.00 -28.86
C GLY A 29 28.57 -6.79 -29.54
N TYR A 30 28.62 -8.13 -29.44
CA TYR A 30 27.58 -9.03 -29.93
C TYR A 30 26.23 -8.74 -29.25
N ASP A 31 26.18 -8.66 -27.92
CA ASP A 31 24.96 -8.32 -27.18
C ASP A 31 24.37 -6.97 -27.60
N GLY A 32 25.21 -5.96 -27.81
CA GLY A 32 24.79 -4.65 -28.28
C GLY A 32 24.21 -4.68 -29.69
N VAL A 33 24.79 -5.47 -30.60
CA VAL A 33 24.26 -5.65 -31.96
C VAL A 33 22.94 -6.42 -31.94
N MET A 34 22.88 -7.54 -31.23
CA MET A 34 21.66 -8.37 -31.14
C MET A 34 20.51 -7.60 -30.49
N GLY A 35 20.81 -6.81 -29.45
CA GLY A 35 19.83 -5.96 -28.77
C GLY A 35 19.23 -4.90 -29.70
N ARG A 36 20.06 -4.22 -30.51
CA ARG A 36 19.58 -3.23 -31.49
C ARG A 36 18.72 -3.85 -32.60
N LEU A 37 19.01 -5.09 -32.98
CA LEU A 37 18.24 -5.83 -33.99
C LEU A 37 16.98 -6.49 -33.42
N HIS A 38 16.72 -6.39 -32.12
CA HIS A 38 15.63 -7.10 -31.43
C HIS A 38 15.67 -8.62 -31.63
N LEU A 39 16.88 -9.18 -31.85
CA LEU A 39 17.10 -10.63 -32.07
C LEU A 39 17.61 -11.33 -30.79
N GLY A 40 17.58 -10.66 -29.65
CA GLY A 40 18.12 -11.15 -28.38
C GLY A 40 19.22 -10.23 -27.84
N GLY A 41 20.21 -10.80 -27.17
CA GLY A 41 21.30 -10.07 -26.51
C GLY A 41 21.15 -10.03 -24.99
N ARG A 42 21.77 -9.03 -24.34
CA ARG A 42 21.75 -8.89 -22.89
C ARG A 42 20.32 -8.73 -22.37
N LYS A 43 19.85 -9.71 -21.59
CA LYS A 43 18.54 -9.68 -20.92
C LYS A 43 18.54 -8.83 -19.64
N GLY A 44 19.66 -8.83 -18.91
CA GLY A 44 19.76 -8.12 -17.63
C GLY A 44 19.93 -6.62 -17.83
N ASP A 45 18.94 -5.84 -17.38
CA ASP A 45 18.93 -4.37 -17.45
C ASP A 45 19.75 -3.73 -16.31
N TYR A 46 21.02 -4.16 -16.24
CA TYR A 46 21.99 -3.82 -15.20
C TYR A 46 23.21 -3.17 -15.84
N ASP A 47 23.63 -2.04 -15.31
CA ASP A 47 24.89 -1.39 -15.57
C ASP A 47 25.94 -1.95 -14.60
N ASP A 48 26.72 -2.90 -15.10
CA ASP A 48 27.78 -3.57 -14.37
C ASP A 48 29.09 -2.78 -14.33
N ILE A 49 29.18 -1.62 -14.99
CA ILE A 49 30.30 -0.69 -14.84
C ILE A 49 30.07 0.18 -13.60
N HIS A 50 28.85 0.71 -13.45
CA HIS A 50 28.51 1.63 -12.37
C HIS A 50 27.84 0.96 -11.17
N TYR A 51 27.56 -0.36 -11.26
CA TYR A 51 26.84 -1.12 -10.25
C TYR A 51 25.42 -0.60 -10.01
N GLU A 52 24.71 -0.28 -11.10
CA GLU A 52 23.38 0.34 -11.06
C GLU A 52 22.42 -0.36 -12.02
N PHE A 53 21.11 -0.25 -11.80
CA PHE A 53 20.13 -0.63 -12.81
C PHE A 53 19.86 0.52 -13.77
N ASN A 54 19.34 0.20 -14.97
CA ASN A 54 18.96 1.21 -15.95
C ASN A 54 18.05 2.28 -15.36
N GLY A 55 18.43 3.55 -15.50
CA GLY A 55 17.81 4.68 -14.80
C GLY A 55 18.68 5.25 -13.67
N GLY A 56 19.79 4.59 -13.34
CA GLY A 56 20.82 5.04 -12.41
C GLY A 56 20.52 4.73 -10.94
N ALA A 57 21.34 5.22 -10.00
CA ALA A 57 21.18 4.96 -8.56
C ALA A 57 19.83 5.45 -7.98
N LYS A 58 19.49 6.73 -8.21
CA LYS A 58 18.26 7.38 -7.72
C LYS A 58 17.99 7.19 -6.22
N ASP A 59 18.97 7.63 -5.42
CA ASP A 59 18.97 7.46 -3.97
C ASP A 59 17.77 8.07 -3.23
N GLN A 60 17.11 9.09 -3.79
CA GLN A 60 15.93 9.68 -3.14
C GLN A 60 14.78 8.68 -3.05
N LEU A 61 14.53 7.94 -4.13
CA LEU A 61 13.50 6.92 -4.16
C LEU A 61 13.85 5.75 -3.23
N ARG A 62 15.13 5.32 -3.22
CA ARG A 62 15.64 4.33 -2.25
C ARG A 62 15.41 4.79 -0.81
N LYS A 63 15.82 6.01 -0.46
CA LYS A 63 15.73 6.53 0.91
C LYS A 63 14.30 6.67 1.41
N LYS A 64 13.39 7.12 0.54
CA LYS A 64 11.98 7.36 0.89
C LYS A 64 11.16 6.09 1.02
N HIS A 65 11.52 5.04 0.28
CA HIS A 65 10.81 3.77 0.28
C HIS A 65 11.66 2.67 0.89
N TYR A 66 12.69 2.17 0.21
CA TYR A 66 13.50 1.05 0.69
C TYR A 66 14.08 1.27 2.10
N ASP A 67 14.88 2.33 2.30
CA ASP A 67 15.52 2.56 3.60
C ASP A 67 14.47 2.85 4.69
N LYS A 68 13.33 3.45 4.33
CA LYS A 68 12.23 3.76 5.26
C LYS A 68 11.49 2.48 5.66
N SER A 69 11.10 1.64 4.71
CA SER A 69 10.48 0.33 4.95
C SER A 69 11.37 -0.54 5.82
N MET A 70 12.68 -0.62 5.54
CA MET A 70 13.62 -1.39 6.37
C MET A 70 13.65 -0.96 7.84
N ARG A 71 13.55 0.34 8.13
CA ARG A 71 13.49 0.86 9.51
C ARG A 71 12.15 0.62 10.18
N LEU A 72 11.09 0.43 9.39
CA LEU A 72 9.72 0.27 9.85
C LEU A 72 9.23 -1.17 9.76
N LEU A 73 10.13 -2.12 9.44
CA LEU A 73 9.82 -3.54 9.47
C LEU A 73 9.29 -3.91 10.86
N TRP A 74 8.24 -4.71 10.85
CA TRP A 74 7.51 -5.15 12.02
C TRP A 74 7.21 -6.65 11.88
N LYS A 75 7.16 -7.32 13.03
CA LYS A 75 6.89 -8.76 13.17
C LYS A 75 5.45 -8.97 13.61
N ALA A 76 4.70 -9.85 12.96
CA ALA A 76 3.30 -10.01 13.32
C ALA A 76 3.13 -10.68 14.69
N GLU A 77 4.04 -11.60 15.05
CA GLU A 77 4.03 -12.26 16.36
C GLU A 77 4.20 -11.28 17.53
N GLU A 78 4.99 -10.22 17.34
CA GLU A 78 5.16 -9.16 18.34
C GLU A 78 3.88 -8.29 18.48
N GLN A 79 3.25 -7.98 17.35
CA GLN A 79 2.20 -6.96 17.27
C GLN A 79 0.79 -7.53 17.50
N ALA A 80 0.58 -8.81 17.16
CA ALA A 80 -0.66 -9.55 17.37
C ALA A 80 -0.32 -10.98 17.86
N PRO A 81 0.20 -11.12 19.09
CA PRO A 81 0.66 -12.41 19.63
C PRO A 81 -0.44 -13.47 19.75
N TRP A 82 -1.69 -13.04 19.81
CA TRP A 82 -2.89 -13.89 19.86
C TRP A 82 -3.26 -14.54 18.51
N LEU A 83 -2.61 -14.14 17.41
CA LEU A 83 -2.67 -14.86 16.13
C LEU A 83 -1.73 -16.07 16.16
N ASP A 84 -1.98 -17.05 15.29
CA ASP A 84 -1.11 -18.23 15.12
C ASP A 84 0.06 -17.97 14.14
N PHE A 85 0.53 -16.73 14.09
CA PHE A 85 1.66 -16.35 13.26
C PHE A 85 2.94 -16.27 14.10
N ARG A 86 4.00 -16.97 13.66
CA ARG A 86 5.28 -17.07 14.37
C ARG A 86 6.43 -16.67 13.44
N ASP A 87 6.90 -15.44 13.58
CA ASP A 87 7.94 -14.85 12.73
C ASP A 87 9.10 -14.21 13.51
N CYS A 88 9.09 -14.30 14.84
CA CYS A 88 10.22 -13.94 15.68
C CYS A 88 11.20 -15.11 15.83
N THR A 89 12.50 -14.79 15.83
CA THR A 89 13.58 -15.70 16.22
C THR A 89 13.65 -15.85 17.74
N ALA A 90 14.36 -16.89 18.22
CA ALA A 90 14.55 -17.10 19.65
C ALA A 90 15.29 -15.92 20.32
N GLU A 91 16.26 -15.32 19.62
CA GLU A 91 16.99 -14.16 20.08
C GLU A 91 16.10 -12.91 20.16
N GLU A 92 15.23 -12.69 19.17
CA GLU A 92 14.25 -11.59 19.18
C GLU A 92 13.25 -11.76 20.32
N LEU A 93 12.70 -12.96 20.53
CA LEU A 93 11.83 -13.26 21.68
C LEU A 93 12.55 -13.05 23.01
N THR A 94 13.83 -13.40 23.08
CA THR A 94 14.66 -13.13 24.27
C THR A 94 14.80 -11.63 24.49
N LEU A 95 15.08 -10.84 23.46
CA LEU A 95 15.16 -9.38 23.54
C LEU A 95 13.84 -8.76 24.00
N LEU A 96 12.71 -9.19 23.43
CA LEU A 96 11.38 -8.77 23.86
C LEU A 96 11.16 -9.09 25.34
N SER A 97 11.49 -10.30 25.79
CA SER A 97 11.39 -10.70 27.21
C SER A 97 12.30 -9.87 28.14
N MET A 98 13.41 -9.32 27.63
CA MET A 98 14.26 -8.42 28.39
C MET A 98 13.65 -7.02 28.50
N ALA A 99 13.05 -6.52 27.41
CA ALA A 99 12.26 -5.30 27.43
C ALA A 99 11.08 -5.38 28.42
N GLU A 100 10.40 -6.53 28.49
CA GLU A 100 9.35 -6.79 29.48
C GLU A 100 9.82 -6.58 30.93
N LYS A 101 11.10 -6.88 31.24
CA LYS A 101 11.64 -6.68 32.59
C LYS A 101 11.86 -5.22 32.95
N SER A 102 11.87 -4.33 31.96
CA SER A 102 12.00 -2.88 32.14
C SER A 102 10.65 -2.16 32.19
N MET A 103 9.57 -2.85 31.82
CA MET A 103 8.21 -2.31 31.88
C MET A 103 7.73 -2.17 33.32
N ASP A 104 6.85 -1.21 33.56
CA ASP A 104 6.20 -1.06 34.85
C ASP A 104 5.14 -2.14 35.09
N ARG A 105 4.55 -2.13 36.29
CA ARG A 105 3.57 -3.16 36.69
C ARG A 105 2.27 -3.10 35.89
N GLU A 106 1.88 -1.93 35.40
CA GLU A 106 0.66 -1.72 34.63
C GLU A 106 0.88 -2.18 33.19
N GLU A 107 1.99 -1.76 32.57
CA GLU A 107 2.43 -2.19 31.25
C GLU A 107 2.57 -3.72 31.16
N LEU A 108 3.18 -4.35 32.17
CA LEU A 108 3.31 -5.81 32.23
C LEU A 108 1.97 -6.54 32.34
N ARG A 109 0.96 -5.93 32.98
CA ARG A 109 -0.38 -6.53 33.07
C ARG A 109 -1.08 -6.48 31.74
N GLU A 110 -1.04 -5.33 31.06
CA GLU A 110 -1.63 -5.19 29.73
C GLU A 110 -0.95 -6.09 28.70
N LEU A 111 0.38 -6.17 28.72
CA LEU A 111 1.10 -7.06 27.80
C LEU A 111 0.73 -8.53 28.01
N LYS A 112 0.67 -8.99 29.28
CA LYS A 112 0.26 -10.37 29.60
C LYS A 112 -1.19 -10.64 29.20
N ARG A 113 -2.06 -9.65 29.33
CA ARG A 113 -3.44 -9.72 28.86
C ARG A 113 -3.46 -9.91 27.35
N VAL A 114 -2.85 -9.04 26.56
CA VAL A 114 -2.87 -9.10 25.08
C VAL A 114 -2.29 -10.40 24.51
N ARG A 115 -1.36 -11.05 25.22
CA ARG A 115 -0.74 -12.32 24.81
C ARG A 115 -1.53 -13.58 25.17
N SER A 116 -2.57 -13.50 26.00
CA SER A 116 -3.29 -14.69 26.45
C SER A 116 -4.30 -15.19 25.42
N GLU A 117 -4.59 -16.49 25.42
CA GLU A 117 -5.71 -17.05 24.67
C GLU A 117 -7.05 -16.46 25.15
N GLU A 118 -7.16 -16.13 26.44
CA GLU A 118 -8.31 -15.43 27.03
C GLU A 118 -8.56 -14.05 26.41
N PHE A 119 -7.52 -13.37 25.92
CA PHE A 119 -7.68 -12.09 25.23
C PHE A 119 -8.26 -12.25 23.83
N ARG A 120 -7.94 -13.36 23.14
CA ARG A 120 -8.64 -13.70 21.90
C ARG A 120 -10.14 -13.87 22.17
N ASP A 121 -10.52 -14.65 23.18
CA ASP A 121 -11.92 -14.82 23.57
C ASP A 121 -12.57 -13.48 23.96
N THR A 122 -11.82 -12.60 24.62
CA THR A 122 -12.29 -11.27 25.00
C THR A 122 -12.57 -10.41 23.76
N ILE A 123 -11.63 -10.30 22.80
CA ILE A 123 -11.85 -9.62 21.51
C ILE A 123 -13.07 -10.22 20.79
N MET A 124 -13.17 -11.55 20.78
CA MET A 124 -14.27 -12.24 20.11
C MET A 124 -15.63 -12.00 20.79
N SER A 125 -15.64 -11.64 22.07
CA SER A 125 -16.84 -11.26 22.83
C SER A 125 -17.24 -9.80 22.68
N GLU A 126 -16.34 -8.92 22.20
CA GLU A 126 -16.67 -7.52 21.89
C GLU A 126 -17.64 -7.40 20.71
N TYR A 127 -17.71 -8.43 19.87
CA TYR A 127 -18.50 -8.46 18.65
C TYR A 127 -19.58 -9.52 18.69
N THR A 128 -20.78 -9.15 18.24
CA THR A 128 -21.82 -10.10 17.88
C THR A 128 -21.40 -10.95 16.68
N GLU A 129 -22.08 -12.07 16.45
CA GLU A 129 -21.83 -12.93 15.29
C GLU A 129 -21.97 -12.17 13.96
N ARG A 130 -22.95 -11.26 13.86
CA ARG A 130 -23.19 -10.44 12.67
C ARG A 130 -22.08 -9.42 12.44
N GLU A 131 -21.58 -8.78 13.49
CA GLU A 131 -20.44 -7.86 13.43
C GLU A 131 -19.15 -8.59 13.03
N ARG A 132 -18.89 -9.78 13.58
CA ARG A 132 -17.73 -10.59 13.16
C ARG A 132 -17.81 -10.97 11.69
N GLN A 133 -18.98 -11.39 11.21
CA GLN A 133 -19.17 -11.67 9.78
C GLN A 133 -18.98 -10.42 8.92
N ALA A 134 -19.46 -9.24 9.38
CA ALA A 134 -19.23 -7.97 8.70
C ALA A 134 -17.74 -7.63 8.60
N ILE A 135 -16.99 -7.79 9.69
CA ILE A 135 -15.53 -7.61 9.71
C ILE A 135 -14.88 -8.54 8.69
N VAL A 136 -15.21 -9.83 8.69
CA VAL A 136 -14.66 -10.80 7.73
C VAL A 136 -15.00 -10.43 6.30
N ASN A 137 -16.23 -10.01 6.01
CA ASN A 137 -16.63 -9.60 4.67
C ASN A 137 -15.82 -8.39 4.19
N VAL A 138 -15.68 -7.35 5.02
CA VAL A 138 -14.94 -6.12 4.70
C VAL A 138 -13.43 -6.38 4.59
N LEU A 139 -12.86 -7.20 5.47
CA LEU A 139 -11.44 -7.55 5.41
C LEU A 139 -11.13 -8.53 4.26
N SER A 140 -12.07 -9.37 3.85
CA SER A 140 -11.86 -10.28 2.71
C SER A 140 -11.72 -9.51 1.39
N LEU A 141 -12.47 -8.40 1.23
CA LEU A 141 -12.32 -7.46 0.11
C LEU A 141 -10.86 -7.00 -0.03
N ILE A 142 -10.23 -6.59 1.08
CA ILE A 142 -8.84 -6.13 1.03
C ILE A 142 -7.83 -7.29 1.00
N GLY A 143 -8.14 -8.44 1.60
CA GLY A 143 -7.28 -9.64 1.51
C GLY A 143 -7.08 -10.14 0.08
N HIS A 144 -8.10 -10.04 -0.78
CA HIS A 144 -7.92 -10.24 -2.21
C HIS A 144 -7.09 -9.14 -2.86
N GLY A 145 -7.27 -7.88 -2.44
CA GLY A 145 -6.43 -6.75 -2.82
C GLY A 145 -4.94 -7.01 -2.56
N GLU A 146 -4.57 -7.42 -1.35
CA GLU A 146 -3.19 -7.75 -0.94
C GLU A 146 -2.55 -8.81 -1.84
N ALA A 147 -3.29 -9.88 -2.16
CA ALA A 147 -2.81 -10.91 -3.07
C ALA A 147 -2.48 -10.36 -4.47
N TYR A 148 -3.33 -9.47 -4.99
CA TYR A 148 -3.10 -8.82 -6.28
C TYR A 148 -2.01 -7.75 -6.22
N ALA A 149 -1.89 -7.02 -5.12
CA ALA A 149 -0.82 -6.06 -4.87
C ALA A 149 0.54 -6.78 -4.90
N TRP A 150 0.62 -7.97 -4.28
CA TRP A 150 1.81 -8.81 -4.35
C TRP A 150 2.15 -9.26 -5.78
N LEU A 151 1.16 -9.72 -6.55
CA LEU A 151 1.35 -10.11 -7.96
C LEU A 151 1.79 -8.92 -8.83
N VAL A 152 1.14 -7.77 -8.69
CA VAL A 152 1.41 -6.56 -9.46
C VAL A 152 2.79 -6.00 -9.13
N SER A 153 3.13 -5.86 -7.84
CA SER A 153 4.43 -5.34 -7.42
C SER A 153 5.58 -6.23 -7.93
N THR A 154 5.39 -7.55 -7.94
CA THR A 154 6.35 -8.51 -8.49
C THR A 154 6.56 -8.32 -10.00
N GLU A 155 5.49 -8.06 -10.77
CA GLU A 155 5.61 -7.79 -12.20
C GLU A 155 6.24 -6.42 -12.48
N LEU A 156 5.81 -5.40 -11.75
CA LEU A 156 6.33 -4.03 -11.88
C LEU A 156 7.82 -3.93 -11.55
N LEU A 157 8.36 -4.81 -10.69
CA LEU A 157 9.79 -4.85 -10.37
C LEU A 157 10.66 -4.99 -11.63
N ASN A 158 10.14 -5.61 -12.69
CA ASN A 158 10.84 -5.74 -13.97
C ASN A 158 10.64 -4.55 -14.92
N GLU A 159 9.64 -3.70 -14.67
CA GLU A 159 9.30 -2.55 -15.52
C GLU A 159 9.88 -1.22 -15.00
N VAL A 160 10.18 -1.13 -13.71
CA VAL A 160 10.71 0.10 -13.10
C VAL A 160 12.17 0.35 -13.47
N LYS A 161 12.48 1.63 -13.62
CA LYS A 161 13.82 2.14 -13.87
C LYS A 161 14.45 2.64 -12.58
N SER A 162 15.77 2.52 -12.50
CA SER A 162 16.69 2.86 -11.41
C SER A 162 16.85 1.79 -10.34
N THR A 163 18.03 1.77 -9.73
CA THR A 163 18.32 0.97 -8.54
C THR A 163 17.37 1.33 -7.38
N GLY A 164 17.13 2.63 -7.18
CA GLY A 164 16.23 3.11 -6.12
C GLY A 164 14.78 2.66 -6.28
N ALA A 165 14.25 2.64 -7.51
CA ALA A 165 12.88 2.17 -7.77
C ALA A 165 12.75 0.66 -7.60
N ARG A 166 13.75 -0.10 -8.07
CA ARG A 166 13.78 -1.55 -7.84
C ARG A 166 13.85 -1.86 -6.35
N GLY A 167 14.69 -1.15 -5.60
CA GLY A 167 14.70 -1.26 -4.13
C GLY A 167 13.33 -0.94 -3.52
N ALA A 168 12.72 0.19 -3.91
CA ALA A 168 11.39 0.57 -3.43
C ALA A 168 10.33 -0.53 -3.66
N LEU A 169 10.26 -1.08 -4.88
CA LEU A 169 9.32 -2.16 -5.19
C LEU A 169 9.67 -3.49 -4.55
N THR A 170 10.96 -3.80 -4.33
CA THR A 170 11.33 -5.00 -3.58
C THR A 170 10.76 -4.96 -2.17
N MET A 171 10.76 -3.80 -1.52
CA MET A 171 10.11 -3.66 -0.21
C MET A 171 8.60 -3.80 -0.31
N GLN A 172 7.96 -3.17 -1.30
CA GLN A 172 6.53 -3.35 -1.52
C GLN A 172 6.18 -4.85 -1.69
N VAL A 173 6.91 -5.60 -2.53
CA VAL A 173 6.69 -7.05 -2.73
C VAL A 173 6.75 -7.82 -1.39
N LEU A 174 7.72 -7.50 -0.53
CA LEU A 174 7.86 -8.14 0.78
C LEU A 174 6.70 -7.74 1.72
N GLU A 175 6.32 -6.47 1.69
CA GLU A 175 5.26 -5.89 2.52
C GLU A 175 3.90 -6.51 2.14
N GLU A 176 3.52 -6.55 0.84
CA GLU A 176 2.25 -7.17 0.41
C GLU A 176 2.21 -8.67 0.68
N ALA A 177 3.34 -9.37 0.54
CA ALA A 177 3.40 -10.79 0.88
C ALA A 177 3.11 -11.00 2.38
N LYS A 178 3.67 -10.16 3.24
CA LYS A 178 3.41 -10.20 4.68
C LYS A 178 1.96 -9.81 4.98
N HIS A 179 1.45 -8.74 4.37
CA HIS A 179 0.07 -8.29 4.53
C HIS A 179 -0.91 -9.41 4.20
N PHE A 180 -0.76 -10.05 3.04
CA PHE A 180 -1.62 -11.15 2.62
C PHE A 180 -1.61 -12.32 3.62
N ILE A 181 -0.43 -12.76 4.06
CA ILE A 181 -0.32 -13.90 4.97
C ILE A 181 -0.89 -13.56 6.35
N VAL A 182 -0.55 -12.40 6.91
CA VAL A 182 -1.04 -11.98 8.23
C VAL A 182 -2.55 -11.73 8.20
N LEU A 183 -3.06 -11.11 7.16
CA LEU A 183 -4.50 -10.87 7.01
C LEU A 183 -5.27 -12.18 6.83
N ARG A 184 -4.69 -13.19 6.18
CA ARG A 184 -5.28 -14.53 6.11
C ARG A 184 -5.43 -15.16 7.50
N GLU A 185 -4.41 -15.07 8.34
CA GLU A 185 -4.49 -15.54 9.74
C GLU A 185 -5.52 -14.75 10.55
N LEU A 186 -5.57 -13.43 10.36
CA LEU A 186 -6.56 -12.57 10.99
C LEU A 186 -7.99 -12.94 10.60
N LEU A 187 -8.27 -13.16 9.31
CA LEU A 187 -9.58 -13.60 8.83
C LEU A 187 -10.01 -14.93 9.44
N GLN A 188 -9.09 -15.89 9.54
CA GLN A 188 -9.34 -17.19 10.18
C GLN A 188 -9.59 -17.05 11.68
N ALA A 189 -8.99 -16.07 12.33
CA ALA A 189 -9.15 -15.83 13.75
C ALA A 189 -10.57 -15.37 14.16
N PHE A 190 -11.33 -14.77 13.24
CA PHE A 190 -12.72 -14.38 13.48
C PHE A 190 -13.73 -15.54 13.36
N GLU A 191 -13.29 -16.74 12.98
CA GLU A 191 -14.11 -17.97 12.97
C GLU A 191 -15.43 -17.84 12.19
N CYS A 192 -15.44 -16.99 11.17
CA CYS A 192 -16.55 -16.77 10.25
C CYS A 192 -16.26 -17.36 8.87
N GLU A 193 -17.29 -17.52 8.03
CA GLU A 193 -17.11 -17.92 6.65
C GLU A 193 -16.41 -16.78 5.87
N ILE A 194 -15.29 -17.10 5.23
CA ILE A 194 -14.57 -16.14 4.39
C ILE A 194 -15.25 -16.13 3.01
N PRO A 195 -15.87 -15.02 2.57
CA PRO A 195 -16.58 -14.98 1.32
C PRO A 195 -15.62 -15.06 0.13
N ARG A 196 -16.13 -15.54 -0.99
CA ARG A 196 -15.42 -15.45 -2.27
C ARG A 196 -15.40 -14.00 -2.76
N MET A 197 -14.29 -13.60 -3.37
CA MET A 197 -14.16 -12.36 -4.14
C MET A 197 -15.39 -12.04 -4.98
N SER A 198 -15.93 -10.82 -4.81
CA SER A 198 -17.08 -10.36 -5.59
C SER A 198 -16.72 -10.15 -7.06
N ILE A 199 -17.72 -10.12 -7.94
CA ILE A 199 -17.47 -9.83 -9.37
C ILE A 199 -16.88 -8.43 -9.58
N TRP A 200 -17.23 -7.47 -8.72
CA TRP A 200 -16.76 -6.09 -8.82
C TRP A 200 -15.31 -5.95 -8.41
N GLU A 201 -14.92 -6.63 -7.33
CA GLU A 201 -13.52 -6.82 -6.92
C GLU A 201 -12.72 -7.48 -8.02
N TYR A 202 -13.20 -8.61 -8.53
CA TYR A 202 -12.52 -9.34 -9.61
C TYR A 202 -12.29 -8.43 -10.81
N LEU A 203 -13.30 -7.66 -11.24
CA LEU A 203 -13.16 -6.73 -12.36
C LEU A 203 -12.14 -5.63 -12.09
N LEU A 204 -12.10 -5.06 -10.88
CA LEU A 204 -11.11 -4.06 -10.50
C LEU A 204 -9.69 -4.65 -10.54
N LEU A 205 -9.47 -5.73 -9.78
CA LEU A 205 -8.17 -6.31 -9.54
C LEU A 205 -7.58 -6.95 -10.81
N GLU A 206 -8.37 -7.73 -11.56
CA GLU A 206 -7.90 -8.34 -12.81
C GLU A 206 -7.61 -7.33 -13.91
N ARG A 207 -8.43 -6.27 -14.04
CA ARG A 207 -8.14 -5.22 -15.03
C ARG A 207 -6.87 -4.46 -14.64
N GLY A 208 -6.70 -4.19 -13.34
CA GLY A 208 -5.47 -3.60 -12.82
C GLY A 208 -4.25 -4.46 -13.11
N PHE A 209 -4.33 -5.76 -12.82
CA PHE A 209 -3.24 -6.69 -13.10
C PHE A 209 -2.93 -6.83 -14.59
N LYS A 210 -3.94 -6.83 -15.47
CA LYS A 210 -3.74 -6.86 -16.94
C LYS A 210 -3.24 -5.56 -17.55
N SER A 211 -3.22 -4.48 -16.78
CA SER A 211 -2.69 -3.18 -17.23
C SER A 211 -1.20 -3.29 -17.54
N LYS A 212 -0.63 -2.33 -18.28
CA LYS A 212 0.80 -2.33 -18.63
C LYS A 212 1.44 -0.99 -18.31
N GLY A 213 2.72 -1.02 -17.95
CA GLY A 213 3.49 0.20 -17.69
C GLY A 213 2.82 1.10 -16.65
N VAL A 214 2.74 2.39 -16.97
CA VAL A 214 2.21 3.41 -16.05
C VAL A 214 0.73 3.24 -15.71
N GLU A 215 -0.05 2.52 -16.52
CA GLU A 215 -1.45 2.23 -16.19
C GLU A 215 -1.56 1.18 -15.08
N LYS A 216 -0.58 0.27 -14.97
CA LYS A 216 -0.50 -0.68 -13.86
C LYS A 216 -0.18 0.03 -12.53
N PHE A 217 0.73 1.02 -12.58
CA PHE A 217 0.96 1.94 -11.45
C PHE A 217 -0.29 2.72 -11.04
N PHE A 218 -1.08 3.19 -12.00
CA PHE A 218 -2.34 3.86 -11.68
C PHE A 218 -3.32 2.89 -11.02
N ALA A 219 -3.53 1.71 -11.61
CA ALA A 219 -4.49 0.74 -11.10
C ALA A 219 -4.14 0.26 -9.69
N MET A 220 -2.89 -0.13 -9.45
CA MET A 220 -2.48 -0.65 -8.14
C MET A 220 -2.21 0.50 -7.17
N ASN A 221 -1.12 1.23 -7.37
CA ASN A 221 -0.63 2.21 -6.41
C ASN A 221 -1.52 3.45 -6.19
N VAL A 222 -2.37 3.83 -7.16
CA VAL A 222 -3.25 4.99 -6.98
C VAL A 222 -4.65 4.59 -6.56
N VAL A 223 -5.21 3.53 -7.17
CA VAL A 223 -6.60 3.12 -6.92
C VAL A 223 -6.68 2.08 -5.80
N VAL A 224 -6.01 0.93 -5.92
CA VAL A 224 -6.10 -0.16 -4.95
C VAL A 224 -5.43 0.22 -3.62
N GLU A 225 -4.16 0.64 -3.61
CA GLU A 225 -3.49 1.03 -2.36
C GLU A 225 -4.14 2.27 -1.72
N GLY A 226 -4.65 3.19 -2.54
CA GLY A 226 -5.39 4.36 -2.04
C GLY A 226 -6.69 3.97 -1.33
N PHE A 227 -7.35 2.91 -1.80
CA PHE A 227 -8.52 2.32 -1.15
C PHE A 227 -8.13 1.54 0.11
N ALA A 228 -7.07 0.73 0.03
CA ALA A 228 -6.49 -0.02 1.15
C ALA A 228 -6.14 0.90 2.32
N LEU A 229 -5.39 1.97 2.02
CA LEU A 229 -4.98 3.00 2.96
C LEU A 229 -6.20 3.61 3.68
N GLY A 230 -7.25 3.97 2.95
CA GLY A 230 -8.47 4.51 3.56
C GLY A 230 -9.18 3.49 4.46
N LEU A 231 -9.26 2.23 4.03
CA LEU A 231 -9.94 1.16 4.77
C LEU A 231 -9.19 0.82 6.07
N PHE A 232 -7.88 0.63 6.00
CA PHE A 232 -7.05 0.39 7.18
C PHE A 232 -7.11 1.55 8.17
N GLY A 233 -7.05 2.79 7.69
CA GLY A 233 -7.14 3.98 8.53
C GLY A 233 -8.50 4.09 9.24
N MET A 234 -9.56 3.56 8.63
CA MET A 234 -10.91 3.55 9.20
C MET A 234 -11.13 2.43 10.22
N MET A 235 -10.58 1.22 9.98
CA MET A 235 -10.84 0.03 10.81
C MET A 235 -9.81 -0.16 11.93
N SER A 236 -8.66 0.50 11.87
CA SER A 236 -7.53 0.26 12.78
C SER A 236 -7.73 0.65 14.25
N THR A 237 -8.87 1.25 14.59
CA THR A 237 -9.26 1.55 15.98
C THR A 237 -10.29 0.57 16.54
N LEU A 238 -10.76 -0.38 15.72
CA LEU A 238 -11.68 -1.41 16.17
C LEU A 238 -10.91 -2.45 17.01
N PRO A 239 -11.45 -2.91 18.16
CA PRO A 239 -10.80 -3.92 19.00
C PRO A 239 -10.32 -5.15 18.22
N GLY A 240 -9.07 -5.53 18.39
CA GLY A 240 -8.47 -6.68 17.70
C GLY A 240 -8.04 -6.42 16.25
N LEU A 241 -8.25 -5.22 15.72
CA LEU A 241 -7.80 -4.81 14.38
C LEU A 241 -6.69 -3.75 14.43
N GLU A 242 -6.03 -3.57 15.58
CA GLU A 242 -5.00 -2.55 15.78
C GLU A 242 -3.78 -2.75 14.88
N ILE A 243 -3.50 -4.00 14.49
CA ILE A 243 -2.43 -4.34 13.55
C ILE A 243 -2.60 -3.61 12.20
N LEU A 244 -3.83 -3.26 11.81
CA LEU A 244 -4.11 -2.53 10.56
C LEU A 244 -3.47 -1.14 10.53
N ARG A 245 -3.06 -0.56 11.67
CA ARG A 245 -2.26 0.68 11.69
C ARG A 245 -0.89 0.49 11.02
N LEU A 246 -0.32 -0.71 11.14
CA LEU A 246 0.96 -1.04 10.52
C LEU A 246 0.80 -1.23 9.02
N PHE A 247 -0.30 -1.87 8.59
CA PHE A 247 -0.69 -1.98 7.18
C PHE A 247 -0.90 -0.59 6.59
N HIS A 248 -1.69 0.28 7.26
CA HIS A 248 -1.88 1.68 6.87
C HIS A 248 -0.56 2.42 6.65
N ARG A 249 0.38 2.26 7.58
CA ARG A 249 1.72 2.88 7.47
C ARG A 249 2.49 2.36 6.25
N ASP A 250 2.36 1.09 5.92
CA ASP A 250 3.04 0.46 4.79
C ASP A 250 2.37 0.89 3.47
N GLU A 251 1.04 0.85 3.39
CA GLU A 251 0.25 1.33 2.26
C GLU A 251 0.45 2.81 1.95
N SER A 252 0.77 3.62 2.96
CA SER A 252 1.11 5.02 2.76
C SER A 252 2.32 5.19 1.83
N ARG A 253 3.30 4.27 1.90
CA ARG A 253 4.49 4.27 1.06
C ARG A 253 4.15 3.74 -0.33
N HIS A 254 3.36 2.68 -0.42
CA HIS A 254 2.89 2.11 -1.69
C HIS A 254 2.08 3.15 -2.49
N THR A 255 1.19 3.87 -1.81
CA THR A 255 0.38 4.97 -2.38
C THR A 255 1.25 6.16 -2.80
N ALA A 256 2.31 6.48 -2.05
CA ALA A 256 3.24 7.55 -2.38
C ALA A 256 4.19 7.20 -3.53
N LEU A 257 4.32 5.93 -3.90
CA LEU A 257 5.30 5.45 -4.88
C LEU A 257 5.17 6.12 -6.26
N PRO A 258 3.99 6.24 -6.89
CA PRO A 258 3.85 6.90 -8.19
C PRO A 258 4.29 8.36 -8.14
N THR A 259 4.00 9.06 -7.03
CA THR A 259 4.38 10.47 -6.86
C THR A 259 5.89 10.63 -6.82
N ASN A 260 6.61 9.72 -6.16
CA ASN A 260 8.07 9.79 -6.07
C ASN A 260 8.75 9.26 -7.34
N TYR A 261 8.26 8.16 -7.91
CA TYR A 261 8.81 7.58 -9.14
C TYR A 261 8.65 8.53 -10.34
N LEU A 262 7.46 9.10 -10.54
CA LEU A 262 7.17 9.97 -11.68
C LEU A 262 7.75 11.39 -11.55
N LYS A 263 8.33 11.76 -10.40
CA LYS A 263 9.21 12.94 -10.31
C LYS A 263 10.52 12.72 -11.06
N GLU A 264 11.03 11.49 -11.04
CA GLU A 264 12.30 11.14 -11.68
C GLU A 264 12.10 10.61 -13.10
N PHE A 265 10.97 9.95 -13.35
CA PHE A 265 10.57 9.42 -14.65
C PHE A 265 9.19 9.97 -15.06
N PRO A 266 9.08 11.26 -15.43
CA PRO A 266 7.78 11.88 -15.70
C PRO A 266 7.01 11.21 -16.82
N LEU A 267 5.68 11.16 -16.66
CA LEU A 267 4.78 10.72 -17.72
C LEU A 267 4.97 11.59 -18.97
N THR A 268 5.11 10.95 -20.12
CA THR A 268 5.12 11.61 -21.43
C THR A 268 3.78 12.30 -21.70
N ALA A 269 3.78 13.32 -22.57
CA ALA A 269 2.54 13.99 -22.98
C ALA A 269 1.51 13.00 -23.56
N TRP A 270 1.99 11.99 -24.29
CA TRP A 270 1.14 10.92 -24.82
C TRP A 270 0.52 10.07 -23.71
N GLN A 271 1.31 9.56 -22.76
CA GLN A 271 0.79 8.80 -21.61
C GLN A 271 -0.26 9.61 -20.84
N LYS A 272 -0.05 10.92 -20.66
CA LYS A 272 -1.03 11.78 -19.98
C LYS A 272 -2.33 11.93 -20.77
N ARG A 273 -2.26 12.24 -22.07
CA ARG A 273 -3.38 12.75 -22.89
C ARG A 273 -4.05 11.72 -23.78
N ASN A 274 -3.46 10.54 -23.96
CA ASN A 274 -4.00 9.49 -24.82
C ASN A 274 -5.46 9.16 -24.43
N PRO A 275 -6.43 9.25 -25.36
CA PRO A 275 -7.84 9.06 -25.04
C PRO A 275 -8.16 7.63 -24.59
N PHE A 276 -7.48 6.62 -25.13
CA PHE A 276 -7.63 5.23 -24.69
C PHE A 276 -7.09 5.03 -23.27
N ALA A 277 -5.94 5.62 -22.93
CA ALA A 277 -5.40 5.57 -21.57
C ALA A 277 -6.35 6.26 -20.58
N ARG A 278 -6.87 7.44 -20.94
CA ARG A 278 -7.86 8.17 -20.11
C ARG A 278 -9.14 7.34 -19.91
N ALA A 279 -9.68 6.75 -20.98
CA ALA A 279 -10.86 5.89 -20.89
C ALA A 279 -10.60 4.61 -20.06
N HIS A 280 -9.41 4.03 -20.20
CA HIS A 280 -8.98 2.88 -19.42
C HIS A 280 -8.87 3.20 -17.92
N ARG A 281 -8.28 4.34 -17.54
CA ARG A 281 -8.24 4.79 -16.13
C ARG A 281 -9.62 4.98 -15.55
N LEU A 282 -10.54 5.55 -16.33
CA LEU A 282 -11.94 5.66 -15.92
C LEU A 282 -12.56 4.27 -15.74
N SER A 283 -12.32 3.32 -16.65
CA SER A 283 -12.89 1.97 -16.54
C SER A 283 -12.32 1.14 -15.40
N LEU A 284 -11.13 1.48 -14.89
CA LEU A 284 -10.53 0.89 -13.70
C LEU A 284 -11.23 1.32 -12.42
N ILE A 285 -11.72 2.56 -12.31
CA ILE A 285 -12.39 3.03 -11.09
C ILE A 285 -13.88 2.69 -11.04
N LEU A 286 -14.53 2.44 -12.18
CA LEU A 286 -15.98 2.19 -12.24
C LEU A 286 -16.46 1.01 -11.39
N PRO A 287 -15.76 -0.15 -11.31
CA PRO A 287 -16.18 -1.26 -10.46
C PRO A 287 -16.24 -0.95 -8.96
N LEU A 288 -15.54 0.10 -8.48
CA LEU A 288 -15.58 0.49 -7.07
C LEU A 288 -16.97 0.94 -6.61
N ILE A 289 -17.77 1.55 -7.50
CA ILE A 289 -19.11 2.07 -7.14
C ILE A 289 -20.03 0.92 -6.68
N PRO A 290 -20.28 -0.12 -7.49
CA PRO A 290 -21.10 -1.24 -7.04
C PRO A 290 -20.41 -2.10 -5.98
N ALA A 291 -19.07 -2.14 -5.90
CA ALA A 291 -18.36 -2.83 -4.81
C ALA A 291 -18.66 -2.19 -3.45
N VAL A 292 -18.62 -0.85 -3.37
CA VAL A 292 -18.98 -0.10 -2.15
C VAL A 292 -20.44 -0.33 -1.79
N ALA A 293 -21.35 -0.28 -2.77
CA ALA A 293 -22.77 -0.52 -2.52
C ALA A 293 -23.03 -1.94 -1.99
N LEU A 294 -22.27 -2.94 -2.47
CA LEU A 294 -22.37 -4.31 -1.97
C LEU A 294 -21.92 -4.42 -0.50
N GLY A 295 -20.90 -3.65 -0.10
CA GLY A 295 -20.42 -3.59 1.28
C GLY A 295 -21.23 -2.67 2.20
N GLU A 296 -22.32 -2.04 1.73
CA GLU A 296 -23.08 -1.08 2.54
C GLU A 296 -23.64 -1.71 3.82
N GLU A 297 -24.20 -2.92 3.73
CA GLU A 297 -24.79 -3.62 4.88
C GLU A 297 -23.73 -3.95 5.94
N ASP A 298 -22.60 -4.52 5.53
CA ASP A 298 -21.53 -4.91 6.45
C ASP A 298 -20.86 -3.69 7.10
N LEU A 299 -20.63 -2.61 6.33
CA LEU A 299 -20.09 -1.39 6.91
C LEU A 299 -21.10 -0.72 7.86
N ALA A 300 -22.40 -0.75 7.55
CA ALA A 300 -23.43 -0.20 8.41
C ALA A 300 -23.51 -0.94 9.76
N GLU A 301 -23.37 -2.27 9.76
CA GLU A 301 -23.29 -3.08 10.99
C GLU A 301 -22.15 -2.61 11.90
N LEU A 302 -21.01 -2.20 11.31
CA LEU A 302 -19.85 -1.69 12.04
C LEU A 302 -19.94 -0.18 12.38
N GLY A 303 -21.11 0.44 12.18
CA GLY A 303 -21.32 1.87 12.40
C GLY A 303 -20.50 2.74 11.45
N ILE A 304 -20.27 2.28 10.22
CA ILE A 304 -19.50 2.97 9.18
C ILE A 304 -20.43 3.26 8.00
N ASP A 305 -20.50 4.53 7.58
CA ASP A 305 -21.23 4.90 6.36
C ASP A 305 -20.37 4.59 5.12
N ALA A 306 -20.80 3.61 4.33
CA ALA A 306 -20.08 3.15 3.14
C ALA A 306 -19.88 4.26 2.09
N PHE A 307 -20.84 5.17 1.94
CA PHE A 307 -20.72 6.27 0.98
C PHE A 307 -19.86 7.40 1.51
N ASP A 308 -19.82 7.66 2.82
CA ASP A 308 -18.82 8.57 3.41
C ASP A 308 -17.41 8.05 3.18
N PHE A 309 -17.20 6.76 3.42
CA PHE A 309 -15.92 6.11 3.17
C PHE A 309 -15.53 6.19 1.69
N ALA A 310 -16.43 5.78 0.80
CA ALA A 310 -16.16 5.82 -0.64
C ALA A 310 -15.97 7.24 -1.17
N GLY A 311 -16.70 8.22 -0.66
CA GLY A 311 -16.54 9.63 -0.99
C GLY A 311 -15.19 10.18 -0.54
N ALA A 312 -14.79 9.92 0.71
CA ALA A 312 -13.50 10.33 1.24
C ALA A 312 -12.34 9.71 0.44
N THR A 313 -12.41 8.40 0.18
CA THR A 313 -11.42 7.67 -0.61
C THR A 313 -11.38 8.17 -2.07
N ALA A 314 -12.53 8.37 -2.72
CA ALA A 314 -12.58 8.92 -4.08
C ALA A 314 -11.95 10.31 -4.15
N ARG A 315 -12.23 11.21 -3.19
CA ARG A 315 -11.59 12.53 -3.10
C ARG A 315 -10.06 12.40 -3.07
N LYS A 316 -9.54 11.52 -2.22
CA LYS A 316 -8.09 11.27 -2.05
C LYS A 316 -7.46 10.70 -3.33
N VAL A 317 -8.06 9.66 -3.92
CA VAL A 317 -7.60 9.02 -5.17
C VAL A 317 -7.63 9.98 -6.36
N LEU A 318 -8.70 10.75 -6.54
CA LEU A 318 -8.81 11.72 -7.63
C LEU A 318 -7.79 12.85 -7.48
N HIS A 319 -7.57 13.34 -6.25
CA HIS A 319 -6.57 14.36 -5.99
C HIS A 319 -5.15 13.84 -6.27
N LEU A 320 -4.83 12.62 -5.85
CA LEU A 320 -3.55 11.98 -6.15
C LEU A 320 -3.35 11.80 -7.66
N SER A 321 -4.40 11.35 -8.36
CA SER A 321 -4.39 11.16 -9.82
C SER A 321 -4.02 12.45 -10.54
N ASP A 322 -4.66 13.58 -10.18
CA ASP A 322 -4.35 14.90 -10.73
C ASP A 322 -2.91 15.33 -10.42
N ARG A 323 -2.48 15.17 -9.17
CA ARG A 323 -1.14 15.56 -8.71
C ARG A 323 -0.02 14.81 -9.45
N VAL A 324 -0.25 13.53 -9.74
CA VAL A 324 0.69 12.67 -10.47
C VAL A 324 0.61 12.91 -11.99
N GLY A 325 -0.55 13.36 -12.48
CA GLY A 325 -0.79 13.66 -13.90
C GLY A 325 -1.52 12.55 -14.66
N PHE A 326 -2.16 11.62 -13.94
CA PHE A 326 -3.07 10.62 -14.52
C PHE A 326 -4.41 11.27 -14.82
N SER A 327 -4.57 11.76 -16.06
CA SER A 327 -5.81 12.44 -16.46
C SER A 327 -6.93 11.45 -16.84
N PHE A 328 -8.17 11.92 -16.66
CA PHE A 328 -9.42 11.23 -17.05
C PHE A 328 -10.07 11.93 -18.25
N PRO A 329 -11.07 11.33 -18.94
CA PRO A 329 -11.76 11.94 -20.08
C PRO A 329 -12.51 13.23 -19.70
N ILE A 330 -13.01 13.29 -18.47
CA ILE A 330 -13.65 14.46 -17.85
C ILE A 330 -12.76 15.01 -16.73
N SER A 331 -13.01 16.24 -16.26
CA SER A 331 -12.27 16.79 -15.12
C SER A 331 -12.56 16.00 -13.84
N THR A 332 -11.60 15.98 -12.91
CA THR A 332 -11.79 15.39 -11.58
C THR A 332 -12.94 16.04 -10.81
N SER A 333 -13.14 17.35 -10.97
CA SER A 333 -14.31 18.04 -10.40
C SER A 333 -15.64 17.51 -10.93
N ALA A 334 -15.75 17.30 -12.24
CA ALA A 334 -16.95 16.74 -12.86
C ALA A 334 -17.16 15.29 -12.43
N LEU A 335 -16.08 14.49 -12.38
CA LEU A 335 -16.12 13.11 -11.92
C LEU A 335 -16.55 13.02 -10.44
N SER A 336 -16.02 13.90 -9.58
CA SER A 336 -16.44 14.04 -8.18
C SER A 336 -17.93 14.35 -8.06
N SER A 337 -18.47 15.28 -8.87
CA SER A 337 -19.90 15.58 -8.88
C SER A 337 -20.75 14.39 -9.34
N VAL A 338 -20.30 13.66 -10.37
CA VAL A 338 -20.99 12.46 -10.85
C VAL A 338 -20.99 11.36 -9.79
N LEU A 339 -19.85 11.10 -9.14
CA LEU A 339 -19.72 10.14 -8.06
C LEU A 339 -20.63 10.49 -6.89
N ASN A 340 -20.62 11.75 -6.45
CA ASN A 340 -21.50 12.17 -5.36
C ASN A 340 -22.98 12.01 -5.73
N ALA A 341 -23.36 12.35 -6.96
CA ALA A 341 -24.73 12.16 -7.44
C ALA A 341 -25.11 10.67 -7.47
N ALA A 342 -24.20 9.79 -7.90
CA ALA A 342 -24.43 8.35 -7.88
C ALA A 342 -24.61 7.82 -6.45
N PHE A 343 -23.76 8.22 -5.49
CA PHE A 343 -23.90 7.83 -4.09
C PHE A 343 -25.22 8.29 -3.48
N ASN A 344 -25.64 9.54 -3.73
CA ASN A 344 -26.94 10.01 -3.27
C ASN A 344 -28.10 9.25 -3.94
N ALA A 345 -27.98 8.90 -5.23
CA ALA A 345 -29.00 8.11 -5.91
C ALA A 345 -29.13 6.72 -5.29
N VAL A 346 -28.01 6.03 -5.04
CA VAL A 346 -28.02 4.71 -4.38
C VAL A 346 -28.57 4.83 -2.95
N ALA A 347 -28.07 5.79 -2.15
CA ALA A 347 -28.52 6.01 -0.78
C ALA A 347 -30.02 6.35 -0.69
N SER A 348 -30.57 7.08 -1.68
CA SER A 348 -32.02 7.37 -1.76
C SER A 348 -32.89 6.13 -1.98
N TYR A 349 -32.30 5.05 -2.52
CA TYR A 349 -32.97 3.79 -2.75
C TYR A 349 -32.77 2.80 -1.59
N THR A 350 -31.58 2.78 -0.97
CA THR A 350 -31.22 1.81 0.07
C THR A 350 -31.58 2.25 1.49
N ARG A 351 -31.77 3.55 1.75
CA ARG A 351 -31.96 4.09 3.11
C ARG A 351 -33.38 4.62 3.32
N ALA A 352 -33.98 4.28 4.47
CA ALA A 352 -35.33 4.70 4.83
C ALA A 352 -35.47 6.24 4.96
N GLU A 353 -34.43 6.91 5.48
CA GLU A 353 -34.40 8.37 5.64
C GLU A 353 -33.16 8.95 4.94
N HIS A 354 -33.23 9.13 3.62
CA HIS A 354 -32.14 9.75 2.87
C HIS A 354 -32.27 11.29 2.85
N THR A 355 -31.22 11.96 3.29
CA THR A 355 -31.01 13.40 3.03
C THR A 355 -29.81 13.57 2.12
N LYS A 356 -29.96 14.47 1.13
CA LYS A 356 -28.90 14.73 0.18
C LYS A 356 -27.65 15.24 0.90
N LYS A 357 -26.52 14.59 0.68
CA LYS A 357 -25.23 14.84 1.36
C LYS A 357 -24.09 14.96 0.34
N ASP A 358 -23.04 15.71 0.68
CA ASP A 358 -21.77 15.66 -0.07
C ASP A 358 -20.84 14.67 0.61
N TYR A 359 -20.87 13.43 0.11
CA TYR A 359 -20.07 12.33 0.65
C TYR A 359 -18.57 12.53 0.45
N LEU A 360 -18.16 13.36 -0.51
CA LEU A 360 -16.73 13.58 -0.79
C LEU A 360 -16.05 14.47 0.26
N GLN A 361 -16.82 15.21 1.08
CA GLN A 361 -16.30 16.02 2.18
C GLN A 361 -16.11 15.22 3.47
N ALA A 362 -16.52 13.96 3.50
CA ALA A 362 -16.34 13.12 4.66
C ALA A 362 -14.85 12.88 4.97
N GLU A 363 -14.58 12.63 6.24
CA GLU A 363 -13.29 12.14 6.71
C GLU A 363 -13.55 10.92 7.60
N THR A 364 -13.14 9.75 7.11
CA THR A 364 -13.48 8.45 7.70
C THR A 364 -12.30 7.78 8.41
N THR A 365 -11.09 8.28 8.23
CA THR A 365 -9.90 7.79 8.92
C THR A 365 -10.04 8.06 10.42
N ARG A 366 -9.96 7.01 11.23
CA ARG A 366 -10.11 7.07 12.69
C ARG A 366 -8.71 7.04 13.30
N GLY A 367 -8.14 8.20 13.59
CA GLY A 367 -6.85 8.30 14.28
C GLY A 367 -5.99 9.48 13.83
N GLU A 368 -5.31 10.14 14.77
CA GLU A 368 -4.55 11.36 14.46
C GLU A 368 -3.28 11.07 13.65
N ALA A 369 -2.60 9.97 13.95
CA ALA A 369 -1.38 9.57 13.24
C ALA A 369 -1.71 9.13 11.81
N GLU A 370 -2.77 8.36 11.64
CA GLU A 370 -3.29 7.87 10.37
C GLU A 370 -3.72 9.06 9.49
N LEU A 371 -4.41 10.05 10.07
CA LEU A 371 -4.77 11.30 9.38
C LEU A 371 -3.54 12.12 8.96
N GLU A 372 -2.48 12.17 9.78
CA GLU A 372 -1.24 12.88 9.44
C GLU A 372 -0.52 12.22 8.27
N VAL A 373 -0.44 10.89 8.28
CA VAL A 373 0.12 10.08 7.20
C VAL A 373 -0.65 10.32 5.91
N GLU A 374 -1.97 10.26 5.94
CA GLU A 374 -2.79 10.50 4.74
C GLU A 374 -2.70 11.94 4.24
N ALA A 375 -2.63 12.92 5.14
CA ALA A 375 -2.43 14.32 4.75
C ALA A 375 -1.09 14.52 4.02
N GLU A 376 -0.02 13.86 4.46
CA GLU A 376 1.28 13.87 3.76
C GLU A 376 1.17 13.19 2.39
N VAL A 377 0.66 11.96 2.35
CA VAL A 377 0.60 11.15 1.14
C VAL A 377 -0.26 11.81 0.09
N PHE A 378 -1.47 12.27 0.43
CA PHE A 378 -2.36 12.93 -0.51
C PHE A 378 -2.05 14.42 -0.70
N GLY A 379 -1.20 15.03 0.14
CA GLY A 379 -0.84 16.45 0.03
C GLY A 379 -2.00 17.39 0.39
N LEU A 380 -2.85 16.95 1.33
CA LEU A 380 -4.00 17.70 1.81
C LEU A 380 -3.52 18.78 2.79
N LYS A 381 -3.84 20.05 2.54
CA LYS A 381 -3.56 21.13 3.51
C LYS A 381 -4.45 20.91 4.74
N ARG A 382 -3.85 20.79 5.93
CA ARG A 382 -4.58 20.81 7.21
C ARG A 382 -5.46 22.06 7.26
N GLN A 383 -6.79 21.91 7.26
CA GLN A 383 -7.62 22.92 7.89
C GLN A 383 -7.30 22.82 9.38
N ARG A 384 -6.40 23.67 9.88
CA ARG A 384 -6.22 23.84 11.32
C ARG A 384 -7.60 24.16 11.89
N LYS A 385 -8.17 23.25 12.67
CA LYS A 385 -9.31 23.58 13.55
C LYS A 385 -8.86 24.79 14.37
N SER A 386 -9.44 25.96 14.09
CA SER A 386 -9.28 27.11 14.96
C SER A 386 -10.05 26.79 16.24
N THR A 387 -9.37 26.22 17.22
CA THR A 387 -9.79 26.33 18.62
C THR A 387 -9.60 27.79 19.05
N GLN A 388 -10.48 28.68 18.59
CA GLN A 388 -10.82 29.87 19.36
C GLN A 388 -11.78 29.41 20.44
N GLY A 389 -11.21 29.04 21.58
CA GLY A 389 -11.96 28.92 22.81
C GLY A 389 -12.60 30.28 23.11
N ASN A 390 -13.89 30.25 23.41
CA ASN A 390 -14.61 31.31 24.10
C ASN A 390 -13.87 31.60 25.41
N ALA A 391 -12.99 32.59 25.41
CA ALA A 391 -12.65 33.30 26.62
C ALA A 391 -13.87 34.18 26.97
N GLN A 392 -14.79 33.62 27.77
CA GLN A 392 -15.76 34.44 28.48
C GLN A 392 -14.98 35.35 29.43
N ALA A 393 -14.96 36.63 29.09
CA ALA A 393 -14.53 37.69 29.98
C ALA A 393 -15.51 37.77 31.16
N THR A 394 -15.08 37.30 32.33
CA THR A 394 -15.70 37.69 33.60
C THR A 394 -15.27 39.13 33.90
N ALA A 395 -16.22 40.06 33.79
CA ALA A 395 -16.08 41.41 34.29
C ALA A 395 -16.17 41.42 35.83
N PRO A 396 -15.48 42.34 36.53
CA PRO A 396 -15.50 42.40 37.98
C PRO A 396 -16.73 43.18 38.48
N VAL A 397 -17.43 42.62 39.46
CA VAL A 397 -18.18 43.35 40.49
C VAL A 397 -17.88 42.68 41.83
#